data_AF-A0A956I5X7-F1
#
_entry.id   AF-A0A956I5X7-F1
#
_cell.length_a   1.000
_cell.length_b   1.000
_cell.length_c   1.000
_cell.angle_alpha   90.00
_cell.angle_beta   90.00
_cell.angle_gamma   90.00
#
_symmetry.space_group_name_H-M   'P 1'
#
loop_
_entity.id
_entity.type
_entity.pdbx_description
1 polymer ?
#
loop_
_entity_poly.entity_id
_entity_poly.type
_entity_poly.pdbx_seq_one_letter_code
_entity_poly.pdbx_strand_id
1 'polypeptide(L)'
;MSPPGIYVAGATTAITRRTVLRKAFLAPWDPRVSEVLAYSLADAQRATGVAIHQFVPVVSHYHGDVTPRSDNLPEFLRRLNRDISCGLHTLLCQQRYDAPRELFDDRPTHRMRLLDAAAQASQLVYHYVNNVAAGLVRRPEHMPQLTFDWGLWKTGVVEVRRPDFYFGADRPEVLSLEITPPPLLYRAFGGDLDALVHHMRKLSDDAIAAIDAERRRPPMGAREVRRIHPWSEPRTLREPGGEAVPTFRIGARGIVGRRQQVAAAREVTAFRQQHHATRLARRDGDVHAAYPYGTYAARAYRGEPVEPSPPFGALVAAPGPTLEDVKAELACANEPTSTPHALVDEIRAALRDEAGEIVEACDVELHDARAARPPTTSITASTSEPTRPNVVTRHRFDPLLRDRAPVRIITLRDRRRGPPRGGSARHGVDPPR
;
A
#
# COMPACT_ATOMS: atom_id res chain seq x y z
N MET A 1 -18.51 -7.35 -10.95
CA MET A 1 -18.27 -5.91 -10.74
C MET A 1 -17.72 -5.70 -9.35
N SER A 2 -16.71 -4.84 -9.18
CA SER A 2 -16.27 -4.44 -7.84
C SER A 2 -17.39 -3.69 -7.10
N PRO A 3 -17.52 -3.85 -5.78
CA PRO A 3 -18.53 -3.13 -5.01
C PRO A 3 -18.33 -1.61 -5.12
N PRO A 4 -19.42 -0.82 -5.14
CA PRO A 4 -19.33 0.63 -5.20
C PRO A 4 -18.64 1.19 -3.95
N GLY A 5 -17.87 2.26 -4.14
CA GLY A 5 -17.19 2.98 -3.05
C GLY A 5 -17.99 4.15 -2.53
N ILE A 6 -17.79 4.46 -1.25
CA ILE A 6 -18.26 5.68 -0.60
C ILE A 6 -17.10 6.67 -0.60
N TYR A 7 -17.27 7.84 -1.23
CA TYR A 7 -16.24 8.88 -1.32
C TYR A 7 -16.80 10.20 -0.82
N VAL A 8 -16.20 10.74 0.24
CA VAL A 8 -16.71 11.94 0.91
C VAL A 8 -15.56 12.82 1.38
N ALA A 9 -15.83 14.12 1.50
CA ALA A 9 -14.85 15.10 1.96
C ALA A 9 -14.36 14.77 3.38
N GLY A 10 -13.09 15.03 3.64
CA GLY A 10 -12.43 14.87 4.94
C GLY A 10 -12.34 13.41 5.44
N ALA A 11 -12.68 12.42 4.61
CA ALA A 11 -12.57 11.02 5.00
C ALA A 11 -11.10 10.54 4.91
N THR A 12 -10.39 10.58 6.03
CA THR A 12 -9.07 9.94 6.13
C THR A 12 -9.18 8.46 5.75
N THR A 13 -8.44 8.07 4.72
CA THR A 13 -8.57 6.80 4.04
C THR A 13 -7.19 6.19 3.84
N ALA A 14 -7.05 4.95 4.31
CA ALA A 14 -5.93 4.10 3.97
C ALA A 14 -6.11 3.55 2.55
N ILE A 15 -5.09 3.69 1.73
CA ILE A 15 -5.07 3.24 0.33
C ILE A 15 -3.99 2.19 0.14
N THR A 16 -4.28 1.16 -0.65
CA THR A 16 -3.31 0.12 -1.01
C THR A 16 -3.50 -0.30 -2.45
N ARG A 17 -2.39 -0.38 -3.19
CA ARG A 17 -2.38 -0.80 -4.59
C ARG A 17 -1.26 -1.81 -4.83
N ARG A 18 -1.60 -2.92 -5.47
CA ARG A 18 -0.69 -4.03 -5.73
C ARG A 18 -0.30 -4.09 -7.21
N THR A 19 0.95 -4.47 -7.48
CA THR A 19 1.45 -4.69 -8.82
C THR A 19 0.87 -5.97 -9.43
N VAL A 20 0.82 -6.03 -10.76
CA VAL A 20 0.39 -7.24 -11.47
C VAL A 20 1.27 -8.41 -11.06
N LEU A 21 0.67 -9.58 -10.81
CA LEU A 21 1.35 -10.79 -10.32
C LEU A 21 2.23 -10.59 -9.06
N ARG A 22 2.03 -9.52 -8.29
CA ARG A 22 2.90 -9.13 -7.16
C ARG A 22 4.39 -8.97 -7.56
N LYS A 23 4.65 -8.57 -8.80
CA LYS A 23 6.01 -8.29 -9.26
C LYS A 23 6.64 -7.15 -8.49
N ALA A 24 7.94 -7.22 -8.25
CA ALA A 24 8.71 -6.26 -7.48
C ALA A 24 8.98 -4.94 -8.23
N PHE A 25 8.03 -4.44 -9.03
CA PHE A 25 8.21 -3.25 -9.85
C PHE A 25 8.40 -1.98 -9.02
N LEU A 26 7.90 -1.96 -7.80
CA LEU A 26 8.06 -0.85 -6.87
C LEU A 26 9.31 -0.98 -6.00
N ALA A 27 10.13 -2.03 -6.15
CA ALA A 27 11.39 -2.15 -5.42
C ALA A 27 12.43 -1.11 -5.90
N PRO A 28 13.42 -0.72 -5.08
CA PRO A 28 14.47 0.25 -5.45
C PRO A 28 15.57 -0.36 -6.31
N TRP A 29 15.20 -1.04 -7.40
CA TRP A 29 16.13 -1.65 -8.34
C TRP A 29 16.83 -0.63 -9.26
N ASP A 30 16.29 0.58 -9.34
CA ASP A 30 16.86 1.77 -9.97
C ASP A 30 16.51 3.01 -9.12
N PRO A 31 17.44 3.95 -8.86
CA PRO A 31 17.16 5.16 -8.07
C PRO A 31 15.94 5.95 -8.57
N ARG A 32 15.70 5.94 -9.89
CA ARG A 32 14.61 6.67 -10.55
C ARG A 32 13.23 6.10 -10.24
N VAL A 33 13.14 4.90 -9.67
CA VAL A 33 11.86 4.36 -9.15
C VAL A 33 11.32 5.29 -8.06
N SER A 34 12.17 5.70 -7.12
CA SER A 34 11.78 6.59 -6.03
C SER A 34 11.40 7.98 -6.54
N GLU A 35 12.07 8.48 -7.58
CA GLU A 35 11.75 9.77 -8.20
C GLU A 35 10.37 9.75 -8.87
N VAL A 36 10.04 8.69 -9.61
CA VAL A 36 8.70 8.51 -10.22
C VAL A 36 7.63 8.46 -9.14
N LEU A 37 7.85 7.71 -8.06
CA LEU A 37 6.89 7.59 -6.95
C LEU A 37 6.65 8.95 -6.29
N ALA A 38 7.72 9.64 -5.91
CA ALA A 38 7.65 10.93 -5.23
C ALA A 38 6.97 11.99 -6.12
N TYR A 39 7.36 12.08 -7.40
CA TYR A 39 6.84 13.10 -8.30
C TYR A 39 5.37 12.83 -8.67
N SER A 40 5.00 11.57 -8.91
CA SER A 40 3.59 11.19 -9.14
C SER A 40 2.71 11.54 -7.93
N LEU A 41 3.23 11.34 -6.73
CA LEU A 41 2.54 11.66 -5.48
C LEU A 41 2.36 13.17 -5.30
N ALA A 42 3.42 13.95 -5.51
CA ALA A 42 3.40 15.40 -5.43
C ALA A 42 2.47 16.03 -6.49
N ASP A 43 2.49 15.54 -7.73
CA ASP A 43 1.64 16.08 -8.81
C ASP A 43 0.16 15.74 -8.60
N ALA A 44 -0.12 14.52 -8.12
CA ALA A 44 -1.48 14.13 -7.73
C ALA A 44 -2.00 14.98 -6.57
N GLN A 45 -1.17 15.25 -5.55
CA GLN A 45 -1.51 16.16 -4.46
C GLN A 45 -1.79 17.57 -4.97
N ARG A 46 -0.88 18.16 -5.75
CA ARG A 46 -1.04 19.50 -6.33
C ARG A 46 -2.34 19.63 -7.13
N ALA A 47 -2.65 18.64 -7.95
CA ALA A 47 -3.81 18.69 -8.85
C ALA A 47 -5.16 18.51 -8.13
N THR A 48 -5.18 17.90 -6.94
CA THR A 48 -6.43 17.52 -6.26
C THR A 48 -6.59 18.12 -4.87
N GLY A 49 -5.53 18.66 -4.28
CA GLY A 49 -5.51 19.15 -2.91
C GLY A 49 -5.74 18.07 -1.86
N VAL A 50 -5.62 16.78 -2.21
CA VAL A 50 -5.71 15.67 -1.23
C VAL A 50 -4.51 15.73 -0.29
N ALA A 51 -4.78 15.82 1.02
CA ALA A 51 -3.74 15.81 2.03
C ALA A 51 -3.14 14.40 2.14
N ILE A 52 -1.80 14.33 2.23
CA ILE A 52 -1.07 13.08 2.39
C ILE A 52 -0.52 13.04 3.81
N HIS A 53 -0.67 11.89 4.47
CA HIS A 53 -0.20 11.66 5.84
C HIS A 53 0.96 10.68 5.90
N GLN A 54 0.97 9.70 5.00
CA GLN A 54 2.00 8.68 4.87
C GLN A 54 1.94 8.06 3.47
N PHE A 55 3.09 7.64 2.94
CA PHE A 55 3.17 6.83 1.73
C PHE A 55 4.35 5.86 1.83
N VAL A 56 4.10 4.56 1.87
CA VAL A 56 5.13 3.54 2.04
C VAL A 56 5.15 2.63 0.83
N PRO A 57 6.10 2.80 -0.11
CA PRO A 57 6.34 1.80 -1.12
C PRO A 57 6.91 0.55 -0.45
N VAL A 58 6.26 -0.57 -0.72
CA VAL A 58 6.79 -1.92 -0.54
C VAL A 58 7.22 -2.40 -1.93
N VAL A 59 7.89 -3.54 -2.03
CA VAL A 59 8.42 -4.02 -3.31
C VAL A 59 7.34 -4.32 -4.36
N SER A 60 6.17 -4.82 -3.93
CA SER A 60 5.10 -5.32 -4.81
C SER A 60 3.77 -4.57 -4.68
N HIS A 61 3.71 -3.58 -3.80
CA HIS A 61 2.54 -2.77 -3.54
C HIS A 61 2.97 -1.50 -2.80
N TYR A 62 2.10 -0.50 -2.73
CA TYR A 62 2.30 0.61 -1.82
C TYR A 62 1.14 0.69 -0.84
N HIS A 63 1.44 1.27 0.32
CA HIS A 63 0.48 1.76 1.29
C HIS A 63 0.49 3.28 1.31
N GLY A 64 -0.64 3.89 1.66
CA GLY A 64 -0.68 5.32 1.94
C GLY A 64 -1.89 5.68 2.77
N ASP A 65 -1.81 6.82 3.46
CA ASP A 65 -2.90 7.40 4.23
C ASP A 65 -3.14 8.82 3.74
N VAL A 66 -4.37 9.12 3.34
CA VAL A 66 -4.73 10.39 2.70
C VAL A 66 -6.07 10.91 3.20
N THR A 67 -6.26 12.23 3.19
CA THR A 67 -7.53 12.88 3.50
C THR A 67 -7.93 13.81 2.34
N PRO A 68 -8.99 13.50 1.58
CA PRO A 68 -9.39 14.33 0.46
C PRO A 68 -10.17 15.55 0.96
N ARG A 69 -9.92 16.73 0.38
CA ARG A 69 -10.67 17.97 0.72
C ARG A 69 -12.11 17.94 0.21
N SER A 70 -12.38 17.17 -0.85
CA SER A 70 -13.71 16.94 -1.41
C SER A 70 -13.91 15.44 -1.68
N ASP A 71 -14.93 15.03 -2.42
CA ASP A 71 -15.15 13.62 -2.80
C ASP A 71 -14.18 13.12 -3.90
N ASN A 72 -13.07 13.84 -4.13
CA ASN A 72 -12.16 13.68 -5.27
C ASN A 72 -11.05 12.62 -5.09
N LEU A 73 -11.10 11.78 -4.05
CA LEU A 73 -10.15 10.68 -3.88
C LEU A 73 -10.01 9.78 -5.12
N PRO A 74 -11.07 9.44 -5.88
CA PRO A 74 -10.93 8.66 -7.11
C PRO A 74 -10.06 9.35 -8.17
N GLU A 75 -10.12 10.67 -8.29
CA GLU A 75 -9.30 11.44 -9.23
C GLU A 75 -7.83 11.47 -8.79
N PHE A 76 -7.57 11.64 -7.49
CA PHE A 76 -6.22 11.52 -6.93
C PHE A 76 -5.61 10.15 -7.23
N LEU A 77 -6.36 9.08 -6.96
CA LEU A 77 -5.91 7.71 -7.22
C LEU A 77 -5.70 7.45 -8.71
N ARG A 78 -6.56 7.99 -9.58
CA ARG A 78 -6.41 7.86 -11.04
C ARG A 78 -5.11 8.52 -11.51
N ARG A 79 -4.80 9.74 -11.06
CA ARG A 79 -3.57 10.46 -11.39
C ARG A 79 -2.34 9.74 -10.88
N LEU A 80 -2.30 9.46 -9.58
CA LEU A 80 -1.19 8.78 -8.92
C LEU A 80 -0.86 7.45 -9.60
N ASN A 81 -1.86 6.58 -9.77
CA ASN A 81 -1.62 5.25 -10.34
C ASN A 81 -1.29 5.30 -11.83
N ARG A 82 -1.87 6.23 -12.60
CA ARG A 82 -1.51 6.40 -14.01
C ARG A 82 -0.04 6.79 -14.15
N ASP A 83 0.39 7.79 -13.40
CA ASP A 83 1.75 8.33 -13.52
C ASP A 83 2.80 7.34 -13.02
N ILE A 84 2.55 6.64 -11.90
CA ILE A 84 3.40 5.53 -11.45
C ILE A 84 3.46 4.43 -12.52
N SER A 85 2.31 4.01 -13.05
CA SER A 85 2.25 2.93 -14.04
C SER A 85 3.03 3.27 -15.30
N CYS A 86 2.82 4.46 -15.86
CA CYS A 86 3.47 4.85 -17.10
C CYS A 86 4.95 5.20 -16.88
N GLY A 87 5.29 5.91 -15.80
CA GLY A 87 6.68 6.23 -15.47
C GLY A 87 7.53 4.99 -15.26
N LEU A 88 7.06 4.02 -14.47
CA LEU A 88 7.79 2.76 -14.26
C LEU A 88 7.81 1.88 -15.51
N HIS A 89 6.75 1.88 -16.32
CA HIS A 89 6.77 1.21 -17.63
C HIS A 89 7.88 1.78 -18.53
N THR A 90 7.95 3.11 -18.68
CA THR A 90 9.00 3.78 -19.45
C THR A 90 10.39 3.43 -18.92
N LEU A 91 10.57 3.45 -17.60
CA LEU A 91 11.84 3.10 -16.96
C LEU A 91 12.25 1.64 -17.23
N LEU A 92 11.32 0.70 -17.14
CA LEU A 92 11.55 -0.72 -17.46
C LEU A 92 12.02 -0.87 -18.92
N CYS A 93 11.36 -0.20 -19.87
CA CYS A 93 11.77 -0.21 -21.28
C CYS A 93 13.19 0.36 -21.46
N GLN A 94 13.51 1.51 -20.85
CA GLN A 94 14.83 2.12 -20.94
C GLN A 94 15.94 1.22 -20.38
N GLN A 95 15.65 0.50 -19.28
CA GLN A 95 16.55 -0.47 -18.67
C GLN A 95 16.51 -1.85 -19.35
N ARG A 96 15.84 -1.96 -20.50
CA ARG A 96 15.75 -3.18 -21.32
C ARG A 96 15.17 -4.38 -20.58
N TYR A 97 14.33 -4.12 -19.58
CA TYR A 97 13.46 -5.15 -19.00
C TYR A 97 12.25 -5.36 -19.90
N ASP A 98 11.67 -6.55 -19.81
CA ASP A 98 10.32 -6.76 -20.32
C ASP A 98 9.38 -5.80 -19.55
N ALA A 99 8.54 -5.08 -20.28
CA ALA A 99 7.64 -4.09 -19.70
C ALA A 99 6.21 -4.65 -19.71
N PRO A 100 5.55 -4.77 -18.54
CA PRO A 100 4.23 -5.36 -18.47
C PRO A 100 3.20 -4.45 -19.15
N ARG A 101 2.17 -5.03 -19.78
CA ARG A 101 1.06 -4.23 -20.33
C ARG A 101 0.33 -3.40 -19.28
N GLU A 102 0.28 -3.90 -18.06
CA GLU A 102 -0.33 -3.26 -16.90
C GLU A 102 0.65 -3.37 -15.72
N LEU A 103 1.00 -2.25 -15.09
CA LEU A 103 1.90 -2.29 -13.93
C LEU A 103 1.19 -2.83 -12.68
N PHE A 104 -0.08 -2.44 -12.51
CA PHE A 104 -0.92 -2.81 -11.38
C PHE A 104 -1.89 -3.93 -11.73
N ASP A 105 -2.38 -4.66 -10.73
CA ASP A 105 -3.34 -5.74 -10.94
C ASP A 105 -4.74 -5.25 -11.35
N ASP A 106 -5.59 -6.19 -11.75
CA ASP A 106 -6.95 -5.97 -12.25
C ASP A 106 -7.95 -5.54 -11.15
N ARG A 107 -7.56 -5.66 -9.88
CA ARG A 107 -8.37 -5.22 -8.75
C ARG A 107 -8.32 -3.70 -8.68
N PRO A 108 -9.37 -3.00 -8.20
CA PRO A 108 -9.27 -1.57 -7.92
C PRO A 108 -8.35 -1.30 -6.72
N THR A 109 -7.88 -0.06 -6.57
CA THR A 109 -7.16 0.36 -5.36
C THR A 109 -8.03 0.08 -4.14
N HIS A 110 -7.48 -0.69 -3.20
CA HIS A 110 -8.13 -0.92 -1.93
C HIS A 110 -8.16 0.38 -1.14
N ARG A 111 -9.29 0.63 -0.48
CA ARG A 111 -9.56 1.85 0.28
C ARG A 111 -10.29 1.47 1.56
N MET A 112 -9.81 1.98 2.68
CA MET A 112 -10.37 1.72 3.99
C MET A 112 -10.45 3.03 4.77
N ARG A 113 -11.67 3.48 5.05
CA ARG A 113 -11.90 4.71 5.82
C ARG A 113 -11.50 4.50 7.29
N LEU A 114 -10.70 5.40 7.85
CA LEU A 114 -10.27 5.38 9.24
C LEU A 114 -11.18 6.30 10.05
N LEU A 115 -12.06 5.72 10.87
CA LEU A 115 -13.20 6.44 11.47
C LEU A 115 -12.87 7.15 12.80
N ASP A 116 -11.76 6.81 13.44
CA ASP A 116 -11.32 7.41 14.70
C ASP A 116 -9.79 7.56 14.76
N ALA A 117 -9.30 8.29 15.77
CA ALA A 117 -7.87 8.53 15.98
C ALA A 117 -7.07 7.24 16.20
N ALA A 118 -7.66 6.23 16.87
CA ALA A 118 -7.03 4.94 17.12
C ALA A 118 -6.82 4.15 15.82
N ALA A 119 -7.80 4.17 14.91
CA ALA A 119 -7.67 3.59 13.57
C ALA A 119 -6.62 4.33 12.74
N GLN A 120 -6.55 5.66 12.83
CA GLN A 120 -5.52 6.45 12.15
C GLN A 120 -4.11 6.11 12.64
N ALA A 121 -3.88 6.13 13.95
CA ALA A 121 -2.58 5.83 14.52
C ALA A 121 -2.14 4.37 14.27
N SER A 122 -3.02 3.39 14.51
CA SER A 122 -2.69 1.97 14.29
C SER A 122 -2.36 1.68 12.82
N GLN A 123 -3.13 2.24 11.89
CA GLN A 123 -2.87 2.09 10.46
C GLN A 123 -1.54 2.72 10.03
N LEU A 124 -1.26 3.94 10.50
CA LEU A 124 -0.01 4.64 10.22
C LEU A 124 1.21 3.83 10.68
N VAL A 125 1.17 3.30 11.92
CA VAL A 125 2.25 2.46 12.45
C VAL A 125 2.39 1.19 11.61
N TYR A 126 1.28 0.50 11.32
CA TYR A 126 1.29 -0.70 10.47
C TYR A 126 1.97 -0.44 9.12
N HIS A 127 1.61 0.67 8.45
CA HIS A 127 2.24 1.06 7.18
C HIS A 127 3.74 1.34 7.34
N TYR A 128 4.11 2.12 8.37
CA TYR A 128 5.50 2.53 8.60
C TYR A 128 6.44 1.34 8.82
N VAL A 129 5.99 0.34 9.59
CA VAL A 129 6.79 -0.86 9.90
C VAL A 129 6.63 -1.99 8.87
N ASN A 130 5.84 -1.80 7.82
CA ASN A 130 5.51 -2.87 6.86
C ASN A 130 6.77 -3.46 6.19
N ASN A 131 7.71 -2.61 5.76
CA ASN A 131 8.98 -3.07 5.17
C ASN A 131 9.85 -3.86 6.17
N VAL A 132 9.69 -3.61 7.48
CA VAL A 132 10.34 -4.37 8.55
C VAL A 132 9.65 -5.71 8.74
N ALA A 133 8.32 -5.73 8.84
CA ALA A 133 7.53 -6.95 8.91
C ALA A 133 7.77 -7.88 7.70
N ALA A 134 7.91 -7.30 6.50
CA ALA A 134 8.21 -8.02 5.26
C ALA A 134 9.63 -8.61 5.18
N GLY A 135 10.47 -8.40 6.20
CA GLY A 135 11.83 -8.92 6.23
C GLY A 135 12.79 -8.24 5.24
N LEU A 136 12.43 -7.07 4.70
CA LEU A 136 13.27 -6.35 3.76
C LEU A 136 14.41 -5.62 4.48
N VAL A 137 14.09 -4.94 5.58
CA VAL A 137 15.02 -4.13 6.36
C VAL A 137 14.76 -4.27 7.86
N ARG A 138 15.75 -3.91 8.69
CA ARG A 138 15.60 -3.94 10.16
C ARG A 138 14.82 -2.75 10.70
N ARG A 139 14.97 -1.58 10.07
CA ARG A 139 14.28 -0.35 10.45
C ARG A 139 13.75 0.35 9.20
N PRO A 140 12.62 1.09 9.27
CA PRO A 140 12.04 1.75 8.10
C PRO A 140 13.00 2.71 7.40
N GLU A 141 13.84 3.43 8.15
CA GLU A 141 14.88 4.34 7.64
C GLU A 141 15.98 3.64 6.82
N HIS A 142 16.13 2.32 6.94
CA HIS A 142 17.09 1.56 6.13
C HIS A 142 16.54 1.23 4.74
N MET A 143 15.24 1.43 4.49
CA MET A 143 14.65 1.18 3.18
C MET A 143 15.30 2.12 2.16
N PRO A 144 15.87 1.62 1.03
CA PRO A 144 16.56 2.47 0.06
C PRO A 144 15.58 3.16 -0.90
N GLN A 145 14.50 3.72 -0.34
CA GLN A 145 13.44 4.46 -1.01
C GLN A 145 13.10 5.70 -0.20
N LEU A 146 12.12 6.48 -0.67
CA LEU A 146 11.58 7.57 0.10
C LEU A 146 10.89 7.03 1.36
N THR A 147 11.45 7.33 2.52
CA THR A 147 10.86 7.02 3.83
C THR A 147 10.33 8.31 4.44
N PHE A 148 9.05 8.31 4.79
CA PHE A 148 8.40 9.44 5.43
C PHE A 148 8.44 9.23 6.96
N ASP A 149 9.40 9.89 7.63
CA ASP A 149 9.45 9.93 9.09
C ASP A 149 8.37 10.86 9.64
N TRP A 150 7.92 10.59 10.87
CA TRP A 150 6.94 11.39 11.60
C TRP A 150 7.34 12.87 11.75
N GLY A 151 8.65 13.16 11.77
CA GLY A 151 9.16 14.53 11.82
C GLY A 151 8.77 15.38 10.61
N LEU A 152 8.43 14.77 9.47
CA LEU A 152 7.95 15.51 8.29
C LEU A 152 6.63 16.24 8.54
N TRP A 153 5.81 15.79 9.50
CA TRP A 153 4.62 16.52 9.90
C TRP A 153 4.93 17.90 10.47
N LYS A 154 6.15 18.12 11.01
CA LYS A 154 6.61 19.41 11.53
C LYS A 154 7.18 20.30 10.43
N THR A 155 7.99 19.72 9.54
CA THR A 155 8.71 20.48 8.50
C THR A 155 7.85 20.73 7.26
N GLY A 156 6.78 19.96 7.10
CA GLY A 156 5.66 20.23 6.20
C GLY A 156 5.93 19.89 4.74
N VAL A 157 7.12 20.15 4.18
CA VAL A 157 7.32 20.11 2.73
C VAL A 157 8.62 19.40 2.32
N VAL A 158 8.50 18.51 1.33
CA VAL A 158 9.62 17.90 0.61
C VAL A 158 9.61 18.42 -0.82
N GLU A 159 10.72 19.01 -1.27
CA GLU A 159 10.87 19.38 -2.69
C GLU A 159 11.13 18.13 -3.53
N VAL A 160 10.36 17.96 -4.60
CA VAL A 160 10.44 16.83 -5.52
C VAL A 160 10.69 17.36 -6.93
N ARG A 161 11.82 16.95 -7.51
CA ARG A 161 12.17 17.30 -8.89
C ARG A 161 11.51 16.34 -9.87
N ARG A 162 11.11 16.89 -11.02
CA ARG A 162 10.61 16.11 -12.15
C ARG A 162 11.71 15.19 -12.68
N PRO A 163 11.46 13.87 -12.79
CA PRO A 163 12.37 12.97 -13.49
C PRO A 163 12.59 13.41 -14.94
N ASP A 164 13.79 13.19 -15.47
CA ASP A 164 14.18 13.56 -16.84
C ASP A 164 13.57 12.66 -17.94
N PHE A 165 12.68 11.75 -17.55
CA PHE A 165 11.98 10.81 -18.42
C PHE A 165 10.48 10.75 -18.10
N TYR A 166 9.69 10.33 -19.08
CA TYR A 166 8.22 10.19 -19.04
C TYR A 166 7.42 11.49 -18.80
N PHE A 167 7.77 12.28 -17.78
CA PHE A 167 7.11 13.53 -17.45
C PHE A 167 7.54 14.65 -18.41
N GLY A 168 6.58 15.13 -19.21
CA GLY A 168 6.82 16.17 -20.22
C GLY A 168 7.13 17.55 -19.64
N ALA A 169 7.65 18.41 -20.51
CA ALA A 169 8.00 19.81 -20.23
C ALA A 169 6.82 20.65 -19.71
N ASP A 170 5.59 20.24 -20.01
CA ASP A 170 4.33 20.84 -19.60
C ASP A 170 4.03 20.71 -18.10
N ARG A 171 4.72 19.79 -17.41
CA ARG A 171 4.61 19.65 -15.95
C ARG A 171 5.67 20.51 -15.22
N PRO A 172 5.42 20.94 -13.98
CA PRO A 172 6.39 21.74 -13.22
C PRO A 172 7.75 21.02 -13.05
N GLU A 173 8.85 21.74 -13.10
CA GLU A 173 10.17 21.14 -12.87
C GLU A 173 10.37 20.72 -11.41
N VAL A 174 9.84 21.50 -10.47
CA VAL A 174 9.89 21.26 -9.03
C VAL A 174 8.47 21.31 -8.48
N LEU A 175 8.16 20.33 -7.64
CA LEU A 175 6.90 20.24 -6.90
C LEU A 175 7.17 20.22 -5.40
N SER A 176 6.26 20.81 -4.63
CA SER A 176 6.23 20.68 -3.18
C SER A 176 5.31 19.51 -2.81
N LEU A 177 5.85 18.51 -2.12
CA LEU A 177 5.10 17.42 -1.52
C LEU A 177 4.88 17.72 -0.03
N GLU A 178 3.65 18.02 0.33
CA GLU A 178 3.29 18.35 1.71
C GLU A 178 2.83 17.11 2.48
N ILE A 179 3.43 16.87 3.65
CA ILE A 179 3.10 15.73 4.52
C ILE A 179 2.58 16.26 5.84
N THR A 180 1.35 15.86 6.18
CA THR A 180 0.58 16.45 7.29
C THR A 180 0.09 15.38 8.25
N PRO A 181 -0.12 15.67 9.54
CA PRO A 181 -0.72 14.70 10.45
C PRO A 181 -2.20 14.45 10.08
N PRO A 182 -2.75 13.24 10.30
CA PRO A 182 -4.17 12.99 10.12
C PRO A 182 -5.04 13.86 11.05
N PRO A 183 -6.20 14.36 10.59
CA PRO A 183 -7.00 15.32 11.36
C PRO A 183 -7.49 14.81 12.72
N LEU A 184 -8.03 13.58 12.79
CA LEU A 184 -8.58 13.06 14.06
C LEU A 184 -7.46 12.73 15.05
N LEU A 185 -6.33 12.25 14.55
CA LEU A 185 -5.15 12.00 15.37
C LEU A 185 -4.56 13.32 15.89
N TYR A 186 -4.46 14.35 15.05
CA TYR A 186 -4.03 15.69 15.48
C TYR A 186 -4.96 16.27 16.56
N ARG A 187 -6.29 16.12 16.37
CA ARG A 187 -7.30 16.51 17.38
C ARG A 187 -7.11 15.76 18.71
N ALA A 188 -6.86 14.45 18.66
CA ALA A 188 -6.71 13.62 19.86
C ALA A 188 -5.49 14.00 20.72
N PHE A 189 -4.51 14.69 20.13
CA PHE A 189 -3.36 15.25 20.82
C PHE A 189 -3.52 16.75 21.14
N GLY A 190 -4.74 17.30 21.04
CA GLY A 190 -5.01 18.71 21.33
C GLY A 190 -4.23 19.68 20.44
N GLY A 191 -3.77 19.22 19.27
CA GLY A 191 -2.90 19.97 18.38
C GLY A 191 -1.42 20.01 18.77
N ASP A 192 -1.02 19.32 19.84
CA ASP A 192 0.38 19.16 20.24
C ASP A 192 1.09 18.20 19.27
N LEU A 193 1.73 18.80 18.27
CA LEU A 193 2.45 18.07 17.24
C LEU A 193 3.73 17.41 17.78
N ASP A 194 4.35 17.99 18.79
CA ASP A 194 5.58 17.45 19.39
C ASP A 194 5.29 16.18 20.18
N ALA A 195 4.25 16.20 21.01
CA ALA A 195 3.76 15.01 21.69
C ALA A 195 3.32 13.94 20.69
N LEU A 196 2.58 14.31 19.64
CA LEU A 196 2.15 13.38 18.61
C LEU A 196 3.33 12.67 17.94
N VAL A 197 4.33 13.42 17.46
CA VAL A 197 5.53 12.85 16.82
C VAL A 197 6.30 11.95 17.80
N HIS A 198 6.46 12.38 19.05
CA HIS A 198 7.12 11.59 20.08
C HIS A 198 6.41 10.24 20.30
N HIS A 199 5.09 10.25 20.45
CA HIS A 199 4.31 9.05 20.70
C HIS A 199 4.27 8.11 19.49
N MET A 200 4.18 8.64 18.26
CA MET A 200 4.24 7.81 17.04
C MET A 200 5.60 7.14 16.84
N ARG A 201 6.70 7.82 17.18
CA ARG A 201 8.05 7.20 17.22
C ARG A 201 8.10 6.05 18.21
N LYS A 202 7.64 6.30 19.44
CA LYS A 202 7.61 5.26 20.49
C LYS A 202 6.77 4.04 20.09
N LEU A 203 5.57 4.26 19.54
CA LEU A 203 4.73 3.17 19.03
C LEU A 203 5.41 2.39 17.90
N SER A 204 6.14 3.09 17.03
CA SER A 204 6.89 2.45 15.94
C SER A 204 8.05 1.60 16.47
N ASP A 205 8.81 2.09 17.45
CA ASP A 205 9.90 1.32 18.08
C ASP A 205 9.35 0.09 18.84
N ASP A 206 8.23 0.24 19.55
CA ASP A 206 7.54 -0.88 20.21
C ASP A 206 7.09 -1.94 19.18
N ALA A 207 6.54 -1.51 18.04
CA ALA A 207 6.13 -2.41 16.96
C ALA A 207 7.32 -3.10 16.28
N ILE A 208 8.43 -2.38 16.05
CA ILE A 208 9.67 -2.96 15.52
C ILE A 208 10.20 -4.04 16.47
N ALA A 209 10.21 -3.77 17.79
CA ALA A 209 10.65 -4.73 18.79
C ALA A 209 9.75 -5.98 18.82
N ALA A 210 8.43 -5.81 18.73
CA ALA A 210 7.48 -6.93 18.66
C ALA A 210 7.66 -7.76 17.38
N ILE A 211 7.82 -7.11 16.23
CA ILE A 211 8.12 -7.77 14.94
C ILE A 211 9.44 -8.55 15.01
N ASP A 212 10.49 -7.96 15.57
CA ASP A 212 11.79 -8.61 15.69
C ASP A 212 11.76 -9.82 16.65
N ALA A 213 10.89 -9.81 17.66
CA ALA A 213 10.68 -10.96 18.56
C ALA A 213 10.00 -12.15 17.85
N GLU A 214 9.06 -11.89 16.95
CA GLU A 214 8.33 -12.92 16.17
C GLU A 214 9.09 -13.39 14.92
N ARG A 215 10.16 -12.68 14.55
CA ARG A 215 10.89 -12.88 13.30
C ARG A 215 11.65 -14.21 13.29
N ARG A 216 11.39 -15.02 12.25
CA ARG A 216 12.04 -16.34 12.07
C ARG A 216 13.36 -16.31 11.30
N ARG A 217 13.65 -15.24 10.56
CA ARG A 217 14.79 -15.12 9.64
C ARG A 217 15.38 -13.72 9.66
N PRO A 218 16.70 -13.53 9.47
CA PRO A 218 17.27 -12.18 9.43
C PRO A 218 16.71 -11.37 8.25
N PRO A 219 16.55 -10.03 8.40
CA PRO A 219 16.11 -9.18 7.30
C PRO A 219 17.15 -9.16 6.16
N MET A 220 16.68 -8.90 4.94
CA MET A 220 17.47 -8.90 3.72
C MET A 220 18.58 -7.82 3.74
N GLY A 221 18.25 -6.61 4.22
CA GLY A 221 19.16 -5.47 4.31
C GLY A 221 19.16 -4.60 3.06
N ALA A 222 19.46 -3.30 3.23
CA ALA A 222 19.30 -2.27 2.20
C ALA A 222 20.06 -2.59 0.89
N ARG A 223 21.27 -3.14 1.00
CA ARG A 223 22.11 -3.52 -0.15
C ARG A 223 21.45 -4.57 -1.02
N GLU A 224 20.86 -5.59 -0.42
CA GLU A 224 20.21 -6.69 -1.12
C GLU A 224 18.82 -6.27 -1.63
N VAL A 225 18.10 -5.41 -0.90
CA VAL A 225 16.84 -4.81 -1.37
C VAL A 225 17.04 -4.02 -2.67
N ARG A 226 18.12 -3.24 -2.81
CA ARG A 226 18.47 -2.57 -4.08
C ARG A 226 18.78 -3.53 -5.23
N ARG A 227 19.10 -4.79 -4.93
CA ARG A 227 19.43 -5.81 -5.92
C ARG A 227 18.24 -6.64 -6.36
N ILE A 228 17.08 -6.47 -5.72
CA ILE A 228 15.83 -7.12 -6.11
C ILE A 228 15.59 -6.86 -7.59
N HIS A 229 15.32 -7.92 -8.34
CA HIS A 229 15.01 -7.78 -9.75
C HIS A 229 13.54 -7.33 -9.90
N PRO A 230 13.18 -6.40 -10.82
CA PRO A 230 11.79 -5.91 -10.95
C PRO A 230 10.76 -7.03 -11.19
N TRP A 231 11.19 -8.12 -11.84
CA TRP A 231 10.36 -9.32 -12.09
C TRP A 231 10.37 -10.39 -10.99
N SER A 232 11.08 -10.16 -9.88
CA SER A 232 10.95 -10.99 -8.68
C SER A 232 9.54 -10.90 -8.12
N GLU A 233 9.09 -11.95 -7.44
CA GLU A 233 7.76 -12.04 -6.84
C GLU A 233 7.81 -12.88 -5.55
N PRO A 234 6.85 -12.70 -4.63
CA PRO A 234 6.74 -13.56 -3.44
C PRO A 234 6.54 -15.03 -3.83
N ARG A 235 7.20 -15.94 -3.10
CA ARG A 235 7.05 -17.40 -3.26
C ARG A 235 5.73 -17.94 -2.70
N THR A 236 5.07 -17.16 -1.85
CA THR A 236 3.76 -17.52 -1.29
C THR A 236 2.72 -17.62 -2.40
N LEU A 237 1.70 -18.46 -2.22
CA LEU A 237 0.58 -18.49 -3.16
C LEU A 237 -0.21 -17.19 -3.08
N ARG A 238 -0.93 -16.85 -4.15
CA ARG A 238 -1.93 -15.77 -4.09
C ARG A 238 -3.02 -16.24 -3.13
N GLU A 239 -3.39 -15.38 -2.19
CA GLU A 239 -4.55 -15.62 -1.31
C GLU A 239 -5.78 -16.00 -2.15
N PRO A 240 -6.56 -16.99 -1.72
CA PRO A 240 -7.84 -17.31 -2.33
C PRO A 240 -8.71 -16.04 -2.40
N GLY A 241 -9.37 -15.82 -3.54
CA GLY A 241 -10.42 -14.79 -3.59
C GLY A 241 -11.62 -15.21 -2.74
N GLY A 242 -12.39 -14.24 -2.24
CA GLY A 242 -13.68 -14.49 -1.58
C GLY A 242 -13.82 -13.90 -0.18
N GLU A 243 -12.71 -13.50 0.44
CA GLU A 243 -12.76 -12.86 1.75
C GLU A 243 -13.32 -11.43 1.67
N ALA A 244 -14.07 -11.07 2.71
CA ALA A 244 -14.66 -9.75 2.83
C ALA A 244 -13.56 -8.72 3.08
N VAL A 245 -13.24 -7.93 2.06
CA VAL A 245 -12.26 -6.86 2.15
C VAL A 245 -12.82 -5.72 3.02
N PRO A 246 -12.15 -5.34 4.14
CA PRO A 246 -12.59 -4.23 4.98
C PRO A 246 -12.66 -2.93 4.19
N THR A 247 -13.69 -2.13 4.44
CA THR A 247 -13.88 -0.80 3.78
C THR A 247 -13.86 0.36 4.77
N PHE A 248 -13.83 0.05 6.07
CA PHE A 248 -13.64 0.98 7.16
C PHE A 248 -12.90 0.29 8.30
N ARG A 249 -12.30 1.07 9.19
CA ARG A 249 -11.66 0.64 10.43
C ARG A 249 -12.03 1.58 11.57
N ILE A 250 -12.26 0.99 12.73
CA ILE A 250 -12.52 1.65 14.02
C ILE A 250 -11.50 1.06 14.98
N GLY A 251 -10.72 1.92 15.62
CA GLY A 251 -9.73 1.52 16.61
C GLY A 251 -10.27 1.51 18.04
N ALA A 252 -11.38 2.21 18.30
CA ALA A 252 -12.04 2.19 19.60
C ALA A 252 -12.40 0.75 20.01
N ARG A 253 -12.07 0.38 21.26
CA ARG A 253 -12.34 -0.95 21.83
C ARG A 253 -13.63 -0.94 22.69
N GLY A 254 -14.01 -2.13 23.17
CA GLY A 254 -15.15 -2.31 24.08
C GLY A 254 -16.53 -2.15 23.42
N ILE A 255 -17.56 -1.92 24.25
CA ILE A 255 -18.97 -1.87 23.82
C ILE A 255 -19.21 -0.73 22.82
N VAL A 256 -18.58 0.42 23.03
CA VAL A 256 -18.73 1.60 22.16
C VAL A 256 -18.17 1.31 20.77
N GLY A 257 -16.92 0.84 20.68
CA GLY A 257 -16.30 0.47 19.41
C GLY A 257 -17.09 -0.61 18.66
N ARG A 258 -17.56 -1.64 19.38
CA ARG A 258 -18.40 -2.71 18.78
C ARG A 258 -19.72 -2.17 18.21
N ARG A 259 -20.38 -1.24 18.93
CA ARG A 259 -21.63 -0.61 18.43
C ARG A 259 -21.37 0.19 17.16
N GLN A 260 -20.31 1.00 17.14
CA GLN A 260 -19.94 1.77 15.95
C GLN A 260 -19.57 0.85 14.77
N GLN A 261 -18.88 -0.26 15.03
CA GLN A 261 -18.51 -1.24 14.00
C GLN A 261 -19.76 -1.89 13.36
N VAL A 262 -20.74 -2.28 14.18
CA VAL A 262 -22.01 -2.83 13.69
C VAL A 262 -22.79 -1.77 12.89
N ALA A 263 -22.86 -0.54 13.38
CA ALA A 263 -23.53 0.56 12.68
C ALA A 263 -22.89 0.86 11.32
N ALA A 264 -21.57 1.00 11.27
CA ALA A 264 -20.81 1.21 10.04
C ALA A 264 -20.95 0.06 9.04
N ALA A 265 -20.95 -1.19 9.51
CA ALA A 265 -21.16 -2.37 8.66
C ALA A 265 -22.57 -2.39 8.03
N ARG A 266 -23.59 -2.04 8.81
CA ARG A 266 -24.98 -1.90 8.33
C ARG A 266 -25.09 -0.79 7.29
N GLU A 267 -24.45 0.34 7.55
CA GLU A 267 -24.43 1.48 6.62
C GLU A 267 -23.78 1.14 5.28
N VAL A 268 -22.61 0.50 5.27
CA VAL A 268 -21.96 0.05 4.03
C VAL A 268 -22.84 -0.93 3.25
N THR A 269 -23.53 -1.82 3.97
CA THR A 269 -24.47 -2.78 3.36
C THR A 269 -25.65 -2.06 2.72
N ALA A 270 -26.28 -1.13 3.44
CA ALA A 270 -27.40 -0.32 2.96
C ALA A 270 -26.99 0.53 1.75
N PHE A 271 -25.82 1.18 1.79
CA PHE A 271 -25.27 1.95 0.66
C PHE A 271 -25.15 1.08 -0.60
N ARG A 272 -24.60 -0.14 -0.46
CA ARG A 272 -24.43 -1.06 -1.60
C ARG A 272 -25.77 -1.53 -2.17
N GLN A 273 -26.75 -1.80 -1.31
CA GLN A 273 -28.10 -2.18 -1.73
C GLN A 273 -28.80 -1.03 -2.46
N GLN A 274 -28.76 0.18 -1.90
CA GLN A 274 -29.35 1.36 -2.52
C GLN A 274 -28.68 1.69 -3.85
N HIS A 275 -27.35 1.69 -3.91
CA HIS A 275 -26.62 1.90 -5.15
C HIS A 275 -26.99 0.84 -6.21
N HIS A 276 -27.15 -0.42 -5.81
CA HIS A 276 -27.58 -1.48 -6.72
C HIS A 276 -29.01 -1.25 -7.24
N ALA A 277 -29.94 -0.90 -6.35
CA ALA A 277 -31.32 -0.59 -6.69
C ALA A 277 -31.42 0.61 -7.65
N THR A 278 -30.74 1.73 -7.36
CA THR A 278 -30.68 2.89 -8.24
C THR A 278 -30.14 2.52 -9.62
N ARG A 279 -29.06 1.73 -9.68
CA ARG A 279 -28.49 1.28 -10.96
C ARG A 279 -29.48 0.47 -11.79
N LEU A 280 -30.31 -0.37 -11.16
CA LEU A 280 -31.36 -1.12 -11.84
C LEU A 280 -32.49 -0.20 -12.31
N ALA A 281 -33.00 0.68 -11.45
CA ALA A 281 -34.05 1.63 -11.80
C ALA A 281 -33.65 2.52 -13.00
N ARG A 282 -32.42 3.04 -12.99
CA ARG A 282 -31.89 3.84 -14.11
C ARG A 282 -31.75 3.03 -15.40
N ARG A 283 -31.27 1.79 -15.30
CA ARG A 283 -31.20 0.87 -16.45
C ARG A 283 -32.59 0.62 -17.04
N ASP A 284 -33.60 0.57 -16.18
CA ASP A 284 -34.99 0.30 -16.56
C ASP A 284 -35.74 1.58 -17.00
N GLY A 285 -35.05 2.73 -17.08
CA GLY A 285 -35.55 3.97 -17.70
C GLY A 285 -35.84 5.12 -16.72
N ASP A 286 -35.71 4.91 -15.41
CA ASP A 286 -35.90 5.99 -14.42
C ASP A 286 -34.66 6.91 -14.37
N VAL A 287 -34.68 7.97 -15.15
CA VAL A 287 -33.59 8.96 -15.22
C VAL A 287 -33.49 9.85 -13.97
N HIS A 288 -34.50 9.85 -13.10
CA HIS A 288 -34.55 10.69 -11.90
C HIS A 288 -34.07 9.95 -10.64
N ALA A 289 -34.03 8.62 -10.67
CA ALA A 289 -33.48 7.82 -9.57
C ALA A 289 -32.06 8.29 -9.17
N ALA A 290 -31.94 8.78 -7.94
CA ALA A 290 -30.71 9.30 -7.36
C ALA A 290 -29.87 8.17 -6.74
N TYR A 291 -28.55 8.25 -6.92
CA TYR A 291 -27.60 7.37 -6.23
C TYR A 291 -27.38 7.84 -4.79
N PRO A 292 -27.05 6.94 -3.85
CA PRO A 292 -26.75 7.33 -2.48
C PRO A 292 -25.56 8.28 -2.38
N TYR A 293 -25.59 9.16 -1.37
CA TYR A 293 -24.53 10.14 -1.08
C TYR A 293 -23.15 9.49 -1.03
N GLY A 294 -22.16 10.13 -1.67
CA GLY A 294 -20.81 9.60 -1.81
C GLY A 294 -20.58 8.72 -3.04
N THR A 295 -21.57 8.59 -3.94
CA THR A 295 -21.41 7.90 -5.23
C THR A 295 -20.68 8.79 -6.26
N TYR A 296 -19.36 8.66 -6.34
CA TYR A 296 -18.54 9.52 -7.20
C TYR A 296 -18.78 9.34 -8.70
N ALA A 297 -18.72 8.11 -9.23
CA ALA A 297 -18.69 7.90 -10.68
C ALA A 297 -19.98 8.32 -11.40
N ALA A 298 -21.13 8.21 -10.72
CA ALA A 298 -22.43 8.68 -11.21
C ALA A 298 -22.41 10.21 -11.40
N ARG A 299 -21.97 10.94 -10.37
CA ARG A 299 -21.84 12.40 -10.39
C ARG A 299 -20.78 12.88 -11.37
N ALA A 300 -19.55 12.39 -11.24
CA ALA A 300 -18.37 12.97 -11.89
C ALA A 300 -18.23 12.62 -13.38
N TYR A 301 -18.68 11.43 -13.80
CA TYR A 301 -18.48 10.97 -15.18
C TYR A 301 -19.76 10.88 -15.99
N ARG A 302 -20.92 10.72 -15.33
CA ARG A 302 -22.21 10.52 -16.02
C ARG A 302 -23.22 11.65 -15.79
N GLY A 303 -22.92 12.60 -14.90
CA GLY A 303 -23.84 13.69 -14.56
C GLY A 303 -25.16 13.20 -13.96
N GLU A 304 -25.15 12.00 -13.36
CA GLU A 304 -26.34 11.39 -12.78
C GLU A 304 -26.63 11.96 -11.38
N PRO A 305 -27.90 12.04 -10.98
CA PRO A 305 -28.28 12.54 -9.66
C PRO A 305 -27.70 11.67 -8.55
N VAL A 306 -27.23 12.34 -7.50
CA VAL A 306 -26.75 11.76 -6.25
C VAL A 306 -27.42 12.52 -5.11
N GLU A 307 -27.80 11.81 -4.05
CA GLU A 307 -28.34 12.44 -2.84
C GLU A 307 -27.39 13.55 -2.35
N PRO A 308 -27.90 14.72 -1.93
CA PRO A 308 -27.08 15.88 -1.61
C PRO A 308 -26.41 15.80 -0.22
N SER A 309 -26.93 14.95 0.67
CA SER A 309 -26.46 14.81 2.05
C SER A 309 -26.44 13.34 2.49
N PRO A 310 -25.56 12.97 3.43
CA PRO A 310 -25.56 11.63 3.99
C PRO A 310 -26.84 11.36 4.80
N PRO A 311 -27.22 10.08 4.99
CA PRO A 311 -28.28 9.71 5.91
C PRO A 311 -28.02 10.22 7.34
N PHE A 312 -29.09 10.52 8.07
CA PHE A 312 -28.98 10.93 9.47
C PHE A 312 -28.24 9.86 10.30
N GLY A 313 -27.24 10.27 11.08
CA GLY A 313 -26.43 9.37 11.89
C GLY A 313 -25.43 8.51 11.11
N ALA A 314 -25.18 8.81 9.83
CA ALA A 314 -24.14 8.15 9.05
C ALA A 314 -22.76 8.27 9.72
N LEU A 315 -21.99 7.19 9.68
CA LEU A 315 -20.61 7.12 10.15
C LEU A 315 -19.64 7.06 8.96
N VAL A 316 -19.91 6.20 7.98
CA VAL A 316 -19.00 5.91 6.85
C VAL A 316 -19.23 6.85 5.65
N ALA A 317 -20.43 7.39 5.50
CA ALA A 317 -20.81 8.35 4.48
C ALA A 317 -20.86 9.79 5.00
N ALA A 318 -20.75 10.03 6.31
CA ALA A 318 -20.65 11.39 6.83
C ALA A 318 -19.30 12.02 6.44
N PRO A 319 -19.23 13.28 5.99
CA PRO A 319 -17.96 13.97 5.83
C PRO A 319 -17.11 13.93 7.11
N GLY A 320 -15.80 13.78 6.97
CA GLY A 320 -14.86 13.92 8.08
C GLY A 320 -14.30 15.35 8.16
N PRO A 321 -13.57 15.69 9.23
CA PRO A 321 -12.89 16.98 9.32
C PRO A 321 -11.59 16.98 8.49
N THR A 322 -11.25 18.11 7.90
CA THR A 322 -9.91 18.38 7.38
C THR A 322 -8.97 18.82 8.50
N LEU A 323 -7.66 18.87 8.24
CA LEU A 323 -6.70 19.39 9.22
C LEU A 323 -6.94 20.89 9.52
N GLU A 324 -7.37 21.66 8.52
CA GLU A 324 -7.73 23.06 8.67
C GLU A 324 -8.93 23.24 9.60
N ASP A 325 -9.97 22.40 9.46
CA ASP A 325 -11.13 22.40 10.34
C ASP A 325 -10.73 22.13 11.80
N VAL A 326 -9.87 21.13 12.03
CA VAL A 326 -9.38 20.79 13.37
C VAL A 326 -8.54 21.91 13.97
N LYS A 327 -7.66 22.53 13.18
CA LYS A 327 -6.86 23.68 13.64
C LYS A 327 -7.75 24.85 14.04
N ALA A 328 -8.79 25.14 13.26
CA ALA A 328 -9.75 26.19 13.56
C ALA A 328 -10.56 25.88 14.83
N GLU A 329 -11.01 24.63 15.00
CA GLU A 329 -11.69 24.15 16.21
C GLU A 329 -10.83 24.34 17.47
N LEU A 330 -9.57 23.89 17.42
CA LEU A 330 -8.66 23.97 18.56
C LEU A 330 -8.23 25.41 18.89
N ALA A 331 -8.09 26.28 17.89
CA ALA A 331 -7.80 27.70 18.11
C ALA A 331 -8.92 28.44 18.86
N CYS A 332 -10.17 27.98 18.70
CA CYS A 332 -11.33 28.52 19.41
C CYS A 332 -11.57 27.85 20.78
N ALA A 333 -10.90 26.75 21.09
CA ALA A 333 -11.06 26.03 22.34
C ALA A 333 -10.22 26.69 23.46
N ASN A 334 -10.84 27.00 24.59
CA ASN A 334 -10.18 27.65 25.74
C ASN A 334 -9.50 26.66 26.70
N GLU A 335 -9.63 25.34 26.51
CA GLU A 335 -9.07 24.33 27.41
C GLU A 335 -8.28 23.24 26.65
N PRO A 336 -7.12 22.80 27.19
CA PRO A 336 -6.40 21.66 26.64
C PRO A 336 -7.23 20.40 26.80
N THR A 337 -7.62 19.82 25.68
CA THR A 337 -8.49 18.64 25.64
C THR A 337 -7.66 17.37 25.67
N SER A 338 -7.94 16.51 26.66
CA SER A 338 -7.58 15.08 26.74
C SER A 338 -6.08 14.72 26.83
N THR A 339 -5.75 13.89 27.82
CA THR A 339 -4.43 13.24 27.96
C THR A 339 -4.30 12.10 26.94
N PRO A 340 -3.35 12.15 25.96
CA PRO A 340 -3.26 11.15 24.88
C PRO A 340 -2.82 9.74 25.33
N HIS A 341 -2.43 9.58 26.60
CA HIS A 341 -1.83 8.34 27.12
C HIS A 341 -2.74 7.11 26.97
N ALA A 342 -4.04 7.23 27.26
CA ALA A 342 -4.97 6.10 27.15
C ALA A 342 -5.07 5.56 25.71
N LEU A 343 -5.18 6.47 24.73
CA LEU A 343 -5.18 6.13 23.30
C LEU A 343 -3.88 5.39 22.92
N VAL A 344 -2.74 5.94 23.31
CA VAL A 344 -1.42 5.36 22.98
C VAL A 344 -1.24 3.99 23.62
N ASP A 345 -1.64 3.79 24.87
CA ASP A 345 -1.49 2.53 25.57
C ASP A 345 -2.39 1.43 25.00
N GLU A 346 -3.63 1.77 24.60
CA GLU A 346 -4.52 0.85 23.88
C GLU A 346 -3.92 0.40 22.55
N ILE A 347 -3.37 1.34 21.77
CA ILE A 347 -2.70 1.03 20.49
C ILE A 347 -1.46 0.17 20.72
N ARG A 348 -0.64 0.48 21.74
CA ARG A 348 0.55 -0.32 22.09
C ARG A 348 0.18 -1.75 22.46
N ALA A 349 -0.92 -1.95 23.19
CA ALA A 349 -1.41 -3.29 23.50
C ALA A 349 -1.84 -4.03 22.22
N ALA A 350 -2.65 -3.38 21.38
CA ALA A 350 -3.11 -3.94 20.11
C ALA A 350 -1.96 -4.38 19.19
N LEU A 351 -0.96 -3.52 19.01
CA LEU A 351 0.19 -3.79 18.15
C LEU A 351 1.01 -4.99 18.62
N ARG A 352 1.13 -5.19 19.94
CA ARG A 352 1.84 -6.35 20.50
C ARG A 352 1.07 -7.64 20.26
N ASP A 353 -0.25 -7.61 20.43
CA ASP A 353 -1.11 -8.79 20.22
C ASP A 353 -1.13 -9.19 18.72
N GLU A 354 -1.10 -8.22 17.81
CA GLU A 354 -1.19 -8.42 16.36
C GLU A 354 0.17 -8.66 15.68
N ALA A 355 1.30 -8.53 16.38
CA ALA A 355 2.64 -8.57 15.78
C ALA A 355 2.92 -9.86 15.01
N GLY A 356 2.53 -11.02 15.59
CA GLY A 356 2.70 -12.32 14.94
C GLY A 356 1.92 -12.43 13.63
N GLU A 357 0.66 -11.97 13.62
CA GLU A 357 -0.19 -11.93 12.43
C GLU A 357 0.36 -10.98 11.37
N ILE A 358 0.89 -9.82 11.78
CA ILE A 358 1.53 -8.85 10.89
C ILE A 358 2.76 -9.46 10.22
N VAL A 359 3.62 -10.13 10.98
CA VAL A 359 4.81 -10.81 10.43
C VAL A 359 4.40 -11.91 9.47
N GLU A 360 3.44 -12.77 9.84
CA GLU A 360 2.98 -13.85 8.96
C GLU A 360 2.34 -13.32 7.66
N ALA A 361 1.53 -12.26 7.74
CA ALA A 361 0.88 -11.67 6.58
C ALA A 361 1.85 -10.90 5.68
N CYS A 362 2.89 -10.30 6.24
CA CYS A 362 3.82 -9.43 5.50
C CYS A 362 5.10 -10.14 5.05
N ASP A 363 5.53 -11.23 5.68
CA ASP A 363 6.82 -11.88 5.38
C ASP A 363 6.92 -12.27 3.89
N VAL A 364 7.89 -11.68 3.20
CA VAL A 364 8.09 -11.88 1.76
C VAL A 364 9.38 -12.65 1.51
N GLU A 365 9.25 -13.95 1.30
CA GLU A 365 10.32 -14.71 0.64
C GLU A 365 10.21 -14.52 -0.88
N LEU A 366 11.10 -13.70 -1.48
CA LEU A 366 11.09 -13.47 -2.92
C LEU A 366 11.72 -14.62 -3.70
N HIS A 367 11.11 -14.99 -4.83
CA HIS A 367 11.77 -15.77 -5.86
C HIS A 367 12.79 -14.88 -6.56
N ASP A 368 14.08 -15.22 -6.44
CA ASP A 368 15.12 -14.54 -7.20
C ASP A 368 15.10 -15.03 -8.66
N ALA A 369 14.67 -14.15 -9.57
CA ALA A 369 14.71 -14.43 -11.00
C ALA A 369 16.15 -14.66 -11.52
N ARG A 370 17.19 -14.20 -10.78
CA ARG A 370 18.61 -14.40 -11.11
C ARG A 370 19.15 -15.76 -10.64
N ALA A 371 18.53 -16.40 -9.66
CA ALA A 371 18.98 -17.66 -9.07
C ALA A 371 18.70 -18.90 -9.94
N ALA A 372 18.05 -18.74 -11.09
CA ALA A 372 17.88 -19.79 -12.09
C ALA A 372 19.19 -20.11 -12.85
N ARG A 373 20.23 -20.55 -12.14
CA ARG A 373 21.39 -21.21 -12.74
C ARG A 373 21.10 -22.71 -12.85
N PRO A 374 21.21 -23.34 -14.03
CA PRO A 374 21.21 -24.79 -14.10
C PRO A 374 22.40 -25.32 -13.29
N PRO A 375 22.27 -26.48 -12.62
CA PRO A 375 23.39 -27.12 -11.96
C PRO A 375 24.52 -27.29 -12.99
N THR A 376 25.73 -26.91 -12.59
CA THR A 376 26.92 -27.14 -13.41
C THR A 376 27.25 -28.62 -13.27
N THR A 377 26.59 -29.48 -14.05
CA THR A 377 27.05 -30.85 -14.22
C THR A 377 28.35 -30.80 -15.00
N SER A 378 29.47 -31.06 -14.31
CA SER A 378 30.72 -31.42 -14.94
C SER A 378 30.47 -32.70 -15.75
N ILE A 379 30.40 -32.56 -17.07
CA ILE A 379 30.34 -33.70 -17.97
C ILE A 379 31.76 -34.25 -18.05
N THR A 380 32.09 -35.22 -17.20
CA THR A 380 33.12 -36.20 -17.51
C THR A 380 32.56 -37.12 -18.59
N ALA A 381 33.21 -37.13 -19.75
CA ALA A 381 32.83 -37.96 -20.87
C ALA A 381 32.98 -39.45 -20.49
N SER A 382 31.86 -40.17 -20.44
CA SER A 382 31.84 -41.63 -20.51
C SER A 382 30.89 -42.04 -21.64
N THR A 383 31.46 -42.70 -22.63
CA THR A 383 30.81 -43.30 -23.80
C THR A 383 29.86 -44.42 -23.40
N SER A 384 28.56 -44.15 -23.45
CA SER A 384 27.49 -45.12 -23.73
C SER A 384 26.18 -44.34 -23.82
N GLU A 385 25.49 -44.37 -24.96
CA GLU A 385 24.14 -43.80 -25.08
C GLU A 385 23.12 -44.63 -24.28
N PRO A 386 22.36 -44.05 -23.35
CA PRO A 386 21.10 -44.63 -22.92
C PRO A 386 19.94 -43.97 -23.68
N THR A 387 19.05 -44.80 -24.20
CA THR A 387 17.78 -44.45 -24.83
C THR A 387 17.02 -43.43 -23.99
N ARG A 388 16.68 -42.27 -24.58
CA ARG A 388 15.88 -41.23 -23.89
C ARG A 388 14.49 -41.78 -23.58
N PRO A 389 13.99 -41.69 -22.33
CA PRO A 389 12.62 -42.08 -22.02
C PRO A 389 11.63 -41.10 -22.67
N ASN A 390 10.49 -41.63 -23.11
CA ASN A 390 9.40 -40.85 -23.70
C ASN A 390 8.94 -39.73 -22.76
N VAL A 391 8.88 -38.51 -23.29
CA VAL A 391 8.37 -37.34 -22.58
C VAL A 391 6.86 -37.51 -22.40
N VAL A 392 6.41 -37.66 -21.16
CA VAL A 392 4.99 -37.69 -20.81
C VAL A 392 4.60 -36.31 -20.28
N THR A 393 3.84 -35.56 -21.08
CA THR A 393 3.31 -34.24 -20.68
C THR A 393 2.04 -34.44 -19.86
N ARG A 394 2.03 -34.01 -18.59
CA ARG A 394 0.84 -34.08 -17.71
C ARG A 394 0.65 -32.81 -16.88
N HIS A 395 -0.61 -32.50 -16.58
CA HIS A 395 -1.07 -31.25 -15.97
C HIS A 395 -0.96 -31.28 -14.44
N ARG A 396 -0.75 -30.13 -13.78
CA ARG A 396 -0.52 -30.03 -12.32
C ARG A 396 -1.71 -30.41 -11.41
N PHE A 397 -2.85 -30.76 -12.00
CA PHE A 397 -4.07 -31.18 -11.30
C PHE A 397 -4.42 -32.64 -11.57
N ASP A 398 -3.48 -33.44 -12.10
CA ASP A 398 -3.66 -34.88 -12.27
C ASP A 398 -3.85 -35.53 -10.87
N PRO A 399 -5.03 -36.13 -10.58
CA PRO A 399 -5.42 -36.55 -9.22
C PRO A 399 -4.59 -37.69 -8.63
N LEU A 400 -3.65 -38.27 -9.40
CA LEU A 400 -2.81 -39.41 -8.99
C LEU A 400 -1.60 -39.04 -8.09
N LEU A 401 -1.48 -37.79 -7.61
CA LEU A 401 -0.31 -37.28 -6.88
C LEU A 401 -0.34 -37.43 -5.35
N ARG A 402 -1.19 -38.28 -4.77
CA ARG A 402 -1.26 -38.38 -3.29
C ARG A 402 -0.13 -39.19 -2.62
N ASP A 403 0.57 -40.08 -3.33
CA ASP A 403 1.44 -41.07 -2.65
C ASP A 403 2.93 -41.10 -3.03
N ARG A 404 3.49 -40.14 -3.78
CA ARG A 404 4.94 -40.16 -4.07
C ARG A 404 5.61 -38.79 -3.98
N ALA A 405 6.78 -38.77 -3.36
CA ALA A 405 7.64 -37.61 -3.13
C ALA A 405 7.99 -36.87 -4.44
N PRO A 406 8.18 -35.53 -4.41
CA PRO A 406 8.16 -34.71 -5.62
C PRO A 406 9.42 -34.84 -6.48
N VAL A 407 9.22 -35.19 -7.75
CA VAL A 407 10.24 -35.14 -8.81
C VAL A 407 10.21 -33.75 -9.48
N ARG A 408 11.40 -33.16 -9.63
CA ARG A 408 11.70 -31.80 -10.10
C ARG A 408 11.10 -31.48 -11.48
N ILE A 409 10.39 -30.37 -11.61
CA ILE A 409 9.91 -29.79 -12.88
C ILE A 409 10.94 -28.78 -13.40
N ILE A 410 11.37 -28.90 -14.66
CA ILE A 410 12.31 -27.97 -15.31
C ILE A 410 11.59 -27.28 -16.47
N THR A 411 11.55 -25.96 -16.45
CA THR A 411 11.14 -25.13 -17.60
C THR A 411 12.41 -24.55 -18.24
N LEU A 412 12.63 -24.85 -19.52
CA LEU A 412 13.76 -24.30 -20.28
C LEU A 412 13.40 -22.89 -20.79
N ARG A 413 14.28 -21.92 -20.55
CA ARG A 413 14.28 -20.63 -21.28
C ARG A 413 15.66 -20.38 -21.86
N ASP A 414 15.63 -19.86 -23.09
CA ASP A 414 16.75 -19.68 -23.98
C ASP A 414 17.78 -18.68 -23.40
N ARG A 415 19.07 -18.97 -23.64
CA ARG A 415 20.20 -18.24 -23.08
C ARG A 415 20.59 -17.11 -24.03
N ARG A 416 20.75 -15.87 -23.53
CA ARG A 416 21.81 -14.95 -24.02
C ARG A 416 22.11 -13.76 -23.09
N ARG A 417 23.36 -13.80 -22.59
CA ARG A 417 24.32 -12.74 -22.22
C ARG A 417 23.98 -11.75 -21.10
N GLY A 418 24.61 -11.97 -19.94
CA GLY A 418 24.80 -10.96 -18.89
C GLY A 418 26.10 -10.15 -19.06
N PRO A 419 26.23 -9.01 -18.37
CA PRO A 419 27.41 -8.13 -18.38
C PRO A 419 28.59 -8.72 -17.56
N PRO A 420 29.82 -8.21 -17.74
CA PRO A 420 31.04 -8.85 -17.25
C PRO A 420 31.18 -8.79 -15.73
N ARG A 421 31.82 -9.83 -15.18
CA ARG A 421 32.07 -10.03 -13.74
C ARG A 421 33.28 -9.21 -13.28
N GLY A 422 33.08 -8.38 -12.26
CA GLY A 422 34.15 -7.75 -11.47
C GLY A 422 34.27 -8.38 -10.08
N GLY A 423 35.52 -8.58 -9.64
CA GLY A 423 36.04 -9.29 -8.47
C GLY A 423 35.32 -9.17 -7.12
N SER A 424 35.45 -10.25 -6.35
CA SER A 424 35.03 -10.44 -4.96
C SER A 424 35.83 -9.62 -3.95
N ALA A 425 35.15 -9.10 -2.93
CA ALA A 425 35.66 -9.02 -1.56
C ALA A 425 34.50 -9.09 -0.56
N ARG A 426 34.73 -9.82 0.54
CA ARG A 426 33.82 -10.10 1.66
C ARG A 426 33.74 -8.91 2.64
N HIS A 427 32.65 -8.87 3.43
CA HIS A 427 32.40 -8.13 4.70
C HIS A 427 31.70 -6.75 4.69
N GLY A 428 30.97 -6.49 5.79
CA GLY A 428 30.27 -5.25 6.22
C GLY A 428 28.73 -5.37 6.10
N VAL A 429 27.94 -5.71 7.14
CA VAL A 429 27.60 -5.01 8.40
C VAL A 429 27.07 -3.59 8.16
N ASP A 430 25.79 -3.35 8.50
CA ASP A 430 25.14 -2.04 8.49
C ASP A 430 25.96 -1.02 9.31
N PRO A 431 26.00 0.26 8.91
CA PRO A 431 26.68 1.29 9.69
C PRO A 431 25.96 1.53 11.03
N PRO A 432 26.67 1.79 12.14
CA PRO A 432 26.03 2.13 13.39
C PRO A 432 25.65 3.62 13.45
N ARG A 433 24.45 3.86 13.99
CA ARG A 433 23.89 5.07 14.65
C ARG A 433 23.98 6.42 13.94
#